data_AF-A0A944RP73-F1
#
_entry.id   AF-A0A944RP73-F1
#
_cell.length_a   1.000
_cell.length_b   1.000
_cell.length_c   1.000
_cell.angle_alpha   90.00
_cell.angle_beta   90.00
_cell.angle_gamma   90.00
#
_symmetry.space_group_name_H-M   'P 1'
#
loop_
_entity.id
_entity.type
_entity.pdbx_description
1 polymer ?
#
loop_
_entity_poly.entity_id
_entity_poly.type
_entity_poly.pdbx_seq_one_letter_code
_entity_poly.pdbx_strand_id
1 'polypeptide(L)'
;MKGKKYFSFILLGRFFLTMTILFFLLSFTSSVYAHKVYLFAWGEGDTVYVDSYFSGKKKVIGGHVEVFDMSGKKLLEGVTNRKGAFSFKIPVKSDLRIVMESSMGHKAEYLLKADELQEDNATLTSTLINKEEEDVKVASTKVSVDIEQIRKVVEEVVDSRLKPVSRTIAKIREEKGPDFTDIMGGFGYILGLVGIALYFKSKEK
;
A
#
# COMPACT_ATOMS: atom_id res chain seq x y z
N MET A 1 -24.41 -41.01 -49.84
CA MET A 1 -23.28 -40.28 -49.19
C MET A 1 -23.51 -38.78 -48.91
N LYS A 2 -24.65 -38.15 -49.26
CA LYS A 2 -24.86 -36.71 -49.03
C LYS A 2 -25.31 -36.33 -47.59
N GLY A 3 -26.01 -37.21 -46.87
CA GLY A 3 -26.57 -36.90 -45.54
C GLY A 3 -25.56 -36.67 -44.41
N LYS A 4 -24.41 -37.37 -44.40
CA LYS A 4 -23.35 -37.17 -43.39
C LYS A 4 -22.70 -35.77 -43.46
N LYS A 5 -22.62 -35.18 -44.66
CA LYS A 5 -22.04 -33.83 -44.86
C LYS A 5 -22.97 -32.75 -44.30
N TYR A 6 -24.29 -32.85 -44.53
CA TYR A 6 -25.26 -31.90 -43.98
C TYR A 6 -25.35 -31.96 -42.45
N PHE A 7 -25.31 -33.15 -41.86
CA PHE A 7 -25.29 -33.31 -40.41
C PHE A 7 -24.05 -32.69 -39.75
N SER A 8 -22.87 -32.86 -40.37
CA SER A 8 -21.62 -32.24 -39.91
C SER A 8 -21.64 -30.71 -40.04
N PHE A 9 -22.22 -30.16 -41.12
CA PHE A 9 -22.37 -28.71 -41.30
C PHE A 9 -23.30 -28.07 -40.25
N ILE A 10 -24.39 -28.76 -39.88
CA ILE A 10 -25.31 -28.28 -38.83
C ILE A 10 -24.64 -28.34 -37.46
N LEU A 11 -23.88 -29.41 -37.17
CA LEU A 11 -23.14 -29.55 -35.92
C LEU A 11 -22.04 -28.47 -35.79
N LEU A 12 -21.33 -28.19 -36.89
CA LEU A 12 -20.30 -27.16 -36.96
C LEU A 12 -20.88 -25.75 -36.80
N GLY A 13 -22.02 -25.46 -37.43
CA GLY A 13 -22.72 -24.18 -37.26
C GLY A 13 -23.21 -23.95 -35.82
N ARG A 14 -23.69 -25.00 -35.15
CA ARG A 14 -24.08 -24.95 -33.73
C ARG A 14 -22.87 -24.72 -32.83
N PHE A 15 -21.73 -25.34 -33.13
CA PHE A 15 -20.48 -25.13 -32.38
C PHE A 15 -19.99 -23.68 -32.48
N PHE A 16 -19.96 -23.10 -33.69
CA PHE A 16 -19.60 -21.70 -33.89
C PHE A 16 -20.59 -20.76 -33.19
N LEU A 17 -21.90 -21.01 -33.29
CA LEU A 17 -22.91 -20.22 -32.60
C LEU A 17 -22.73 -20.29 -31.07
N THR A 18 -22.46 -21.47 -30.50
CA THR A 18 -22.19 -21.61 -29.06
C THR A 18 -20.91 -20.90 -28.64
N MET A 19 -19.85 -20.94 -29.46
CA MET A 19 -18.59 -20.22 -29.18
C MET A 19 -18.76 -18.70 -29.27
N THR A 20 -19.54 -18.20 -30.23
CA THR A 20 -19.85 -16.77 -30.34
C THR A 20 -20.71 -16.29 -29.18
N ILE A 21 -21.73 -17.04 -28.77
CA ILE A 21 -22.55 -16.72 -27.59
C ILE A 21 -21.70 -16.73 -26.32
N LEU A 22 -20.83 -17.73 -26.15
CA LEU A 22 -19.92 -17.80 -25.02
C LEU A 22 -18.96 -16.60 -25.00
N PHE A 23 -18.33 -16.27 -26.12
CA PHE A 23 -17.46 -15.10 -26.26
C PHE A 23 -18.19 -13.79 -25.93
N PHE A 24 -19.44 -13.65 -26.38
CA PHE A 24 -20.26 -12.47 -26.07
C PHE A 24 -20.62 -12.42 -24.59
N LEU A 25 -20.96 -13.55 -23.95
CA LEU A 25 -21.21 -13.62 -22.49
C LEU A 25 -19.98 -13.22 -21.66
N LEU A 26 -18.78 -13.66 -22.05
CA LEU A 26 -17.54 -13.29 -21.35
C LEU A 26 -17.17 -11.82 -21.55
N SER A 27 -17.65 -11.18 -22.62
CA SER A 27 -17.37 -9.77 -22.92
C SER A 27 -18.13 -8.79 -22.00
N PHE A 28 -19.13 -9.25 -21.23
CA PHE A 28 -19.88 -8.42 -20.26
C PHE A 28 -19.33 -8.48 -18.82
N THR A 29 -18.11 -8.98 -18.63
CA THR A 29 -17.49 -8.91 -17.31
C THR A 29 -17.19 -7.45 -16.97
N SER A 30 -17.91 -6.90 -16.00
CA SER A 30 -17.68 -5.54 -15.52
C SER A 30 -16.37 -5.49 -14.73
N SER A 31 -15.58 -4.42 -14.89
CA SER A 31 -14.42 -4.19 -14.03
C SER A 31 -14.87 -4.03 -12.59
N VAL A 32 -14.60 -5.02 -11.75
CA VAL A 32 -14.67 -4.87 -10.31
C VAL A 32 -13.46 -4.03 -9.91
N TYR A 33 -13.70 -2.75 -9.62
CA TYR A 33 -12.69 -1.85 -9.06
C TYR A 33 -12.39 -2.34 -7.64
N ALA A 34 -11.31 -3.10 -7.48
CA ALA A 34 -10.84 -3.54 -6.16
C ALA A 34 -10.46 -2.30 -5.35
N HIS A 35 -11.35 -1.85 -4.46
CA HIS A 35 -11.12 -0.67 -3.63
C HIS A 35 -10.13 -1.03 -2.53
N LYS A 36 -8.83 -0.88 -2.81
CA LYS A 36 -7.78 -1.11 -1.83
C LYS A 36 -7.95 -0.16 -0.64
N VAL A 37 -7.78 -0.70 0.56
CA VAL A 37 -7.75 0.08 1.80
C VAL A 37 -6.32 0.09 2.34
N TYR A 38 -5.91 1.23 2.87
CA TYR A 38 -4.60 1.46 3.43
C TYR A 38 -4.73 1.70 4.93
N LEU A 39 -3.76 1.17 5.67
CA LEU A 39 -3.62 1.31 7.10
C LEU A 39 -2.18 1.75 7.39
N PHE A 40 -2.04 2.78 8.21
CA PHE A 40 -0.78 3.24 8.75
C PHE A 40 -0.84 3.26 10.25
N ALA A 41 0.27 2.94 10.91
CA ALA A 41 0.42 3.15 12.33
C ALA A 41 1.82 3.64 12.68
N TRP A 42 1.91 4.42 13.76
CA TRP A 42 3.17 4.90 14.31
C TRP A 42 3.05 5.07 15.83
N GLY A 43 4.17 4.93 16.54
CA GLY A 43 4.26 5.22 17.96
C GLY A 43 4.67 6.68 18.19
N GLU A 44 4.07 7.31 19.19
CA GLU A 44 4.51 8.60 19.72
C GLU A 44 4.31 8.59 21.25
N GLY A 45 5.42 8.61 21.98
CA GLY A 45 5.43 8.40 23.43
C GLY A 45 4.85 7.02 23.81
N ASP A 46 3.81 7.01 24.64
CA ASP A 46 3.15 5.78 25.10
C ASP A 46 1.91 5.41 24.27
N THR A 47 1.68 6.10 23.15
CA THR A 47 0.45 6.01 22.36
C THR A 47 0.78 5.62 20.92
N VAL A 48 0.06 4.61 20.42
CA VAL A 48 0.06 4.25 19.00
C VAL A 48 -1.08 4.97 18.32
N TYR A 49 -0.77 5.61 17.20
CA TYR A 49 -1.74 6.23 16.32
C TYR A 49 -1.93 5.38 15.08
N VAL A 50 -3.16 5.31 14.61
CA VAL A 50 -3.58 4.57 13.43
C VAL A 50 -4.34 5.52 12.52
N ASP A 51 -4.01 5.52 11.23
CA ASP A 51 -4.74 6.25 10.20
C ASP A 51 -5.10 5.32 9.03
N SER A 52 -6.33 5.45 8.54
CA SER A 52 -6.91 4.55 7.55
C SER A 52 -7.68 5.30 6.45
N TYR A 53 -7.45 4.88 5.21
CA TYR A 53 -8.05 5.50 4.03
C TYR A 53 -8.19 4.52 2.86
N PHE A 54 -9.21 4.72 2.04
CA PHE A 54 -9.37 4.03 0.76
C PHE A 54 -8.44 4.63 -0.31
N SER A 55 -8.15 3.88 -1.37
CA SER A 55 -7.33 4.34 -2.52
C SER A 55 -7.76 5.68 -3.13
N GLY A 56 -9.05 6.03 -3.04
CA GLY A 56 -9.59 7.34 -3.41
C GLY A 56 -9.36 8.47 -2.40
N LYS A 57 -8.46 8.31 -1.42
CA LYS A 57 -8.17 9.23 -0.30
C LYS A 57 -9.34 9.46 0.68
N LYS A 58 -10.47 8.77 0.50
CA LYS A 58 -11.60 8.80 1.43
C LYS A 58 -11.21 8.08 2.73
N LYS A 59 -11.49 8.69 3.88
CA LYS A 59 -11.22 8.09 5.20
C LYS A 59 -12.14 6.90 5.48
N VAL A 60 -11.62 5.89 6.17
CA VAL A 60 -12.42 4.73 6.61
C VAL A 60 -13.06 5.09 7.95
N ILE A 61 -14.35 5.40 7.94
CA ILE A 61 -15.10 5.79 9.14
C ILE A 61 -15.81 4.55 9.69
N GLY A 62 -15.71 4.29 10.98
CA GLY A 62 -16.36 3.12 11.57
C GLY A 62 -15.68 1.79 11.22
N GLY A 63 -14.41 1.81 10.81
CA GLY A 63 -13.63 0.60 10.55
C GLY A 63 -13.23 -0.06 11.86
N HIS A 64 -13.40 -1.38 11.95
CA HIS A 64 -13.02 -2.19 13.10
C HIS A 64 -11.50 -2.38 13.09
N VAL A 65 -10.82 -1.97 14.16
CA VAL A 65 -9.38 -2.14 14.34
C VAL A 65 -9.15 -3.19 15.41
N GLU A 66 -8.29 -4.16 15.14
CA GLU A 66 -7.83 -5.17 16.08
C GLU A 66 -6.31 -5.15 16.15
N VAL A 67 -5.75 -5.29 17.35
CA VAL A 67 -4.30 -5.33 17.56
C VAL A 67 -3.95 -6.66 18.18
N PHE A 68 -2.94 -7.31 17.59
CA PHE A 68 -2.45 -8.61 18.00
C PHE A 68 -0.97 -8.53 18.37
N ASP A 69 -0.54 -9.44 19.24
CA ASP A 69 0.88 -9.77 19.35
C ASP A 69 1.32 -10.71 18.21
N MET A 70 2.62 -11.02 18.15
CA MET A 70 3.18 -11.93 17.16
C MET A 70 2.80 -13.41 17.35
N SER A 71 2.23 -13.77 18.51
CA SER A 71 1.65 -15.09 18.74
C SER A 71 0.23 -15.23 18.17
N GLY A 72 -0.35 -14.11 17.69
CA GLY A 72 -1.73 -14.05 17.18
C GLY A 72 -2.78 -13.83 18.27
N LYS A 73 -2.37 -13.52 19.51
CA LYS A 73 -3.30 -13.20 20.59
C LYS A 73 -3.80 -11.76 20.42
N LYS A 74 -5.12 -11.58 20.42
CA LYS A 74 -5.74 -10.25 20.41
C LYS A 74 -5.46 -9.53 21.72
N LEU A 75 -4.88 -8.33 21.62
CA LEU A 75 -4.52 -7.47 22.74
C LEU A 75 -5.62 -6.42 23.01
N LEU A 76 -6.15 -5.82 21.95
CA LEU A 76 -7.23 -4.84 22.02
C LEU A 76 -7.98 -4.72 20.69
N GLU A 77 -9.13 -4.05 20.75
CA GLU A 77 -9.95 -3.71 19.60
C GLU A 77 -10.52 -2.29 19.74
N GLY A 78 -10.95 -1.72 18.62
CA GLY A 78 -11.55 -0.39 18.58
C GLY A 78 -12.14 -0.07 17.22
N VAL A 79 -12.58 1.18 17.05
CA VAL A 79 -13.25 1.64 15.84
C VAL A 79 -12.69 2.99 15.41
N THR A 80 -12.47 3.18 14.11
CA THR A 80 -11.97 4.44 13.56
C THR A 80 -13.02 5.55 13.63
N ASN A 81 -12.55 6.77 13.93
CA ASN A 81 -13.39 7.96 14.03
C ASN A 81 -13.71 8.56 12.64
N ARG A 82 -14.37 9.73 12.62
CA ARG A 82 -14.75 10.46 11.39
C ARG A 82 -13.56 10.89 10.51
N LYS A 83 -12.35 10.94 11.06
CA LYS A 83 -11.11 11.24 10.33
C LYS A 83 -10.39 9.97 9.85
N GLY A 84 -10.96 8.79 10.08
CA GLY A 84 -10.32 7.50 9.78
C GLY A 84 -9.20 7.13 10.74
N ALA A 85 -9.15 7.79 11.89
CA ALA A 85 -8.10 7.61 12.87
C ALA A 85 -8.57 6.80 14.09
N PHE A 86 -7.66 6.07 14.70
CA PHE A 86 -7.82 5.40 15.99
C PHE A 86 -6.50 5.50 16.76
N SER A 87 -6.55 5.53 18.09
CA SER A 87 -5.35 5.63 18.92
C SER A 87 -5.51 4.85 20.21
N PHE A 88 -4.44 4.21 20.67
CA PHE A 88 -4.46 3.36 21.86
C PHE A 88 -3.10 3.39 22.57
N LYS A 89 -3.09 3.08 23.87
CA LYS A 89 -1.85 2.97 24.64
C LYS A 89 -1.11 1.68 24.29
N ILE A 90 0.22 1.73 24.24
CA ILE A 90 1.06 0.57 23.91
C ILE A 90 0.81 -0.56 24.93
N PRO A 91 0.19 -1.69 24.54
CA PRO A 91 -0.18 -2.75 25.47
C PRO A 91 1.02 -3.61 25.91
N VAL A 92 2.01 -3.76 25.03
CA VAL A 92 3.23 -4.55 25.23
C VAL A 92 4.36 -3.94 24.41
N LYS A 93 5.59 -3.98 24.95
CA LYS A 93 6.81 -3.54 24.25
C LYS A 93 7.32 -4.65 23.31
N SER A 94 6.53 -5.01 22.32
CA SER A 94 6.89 -5.98 21.28
C SER A 94 6.32 -5.53 19.94
N ASP A 95 6.66 -6.25 18.87
CA ASP A 95 6.00 -6.08 17.59
C ASP A 95 4.49 -6.27 17.73
N LEU A 96 3.72 -5.41 17.05
CA LEU A 96 2.27 -5.38 17.06
C LEU A 96 1.76 -5.57 15.63
N ARG A 97 0.86 -6.52 15.44
CA ARG A 97 0.12 -6.67 14.19
C ARG A 97 -1.23 -5.97 14.33
N ILE A 98 -1.41 -4.88 13.59
CA ILE A 98 -2.63 -4.09 13.59
C ILE A 98 -3.42 -4.45 12.34
N VAL A 99 -4.66 -4.86 12.52
CA VAL A 99 -5.57 -5.27 11.45
C VAL A 99 -6.76 -4.32 11.48
N MET A 100 -7.16 -3.80 10.32
CA MET A 100 -8.34 -2.97 10.20
C MET A 100 -9.25 -3.51 9.12
N GLU A 101 -10.52 -3.70 9.48
CA GLU A 101 -11.59 -4.12 8.58
C GLU A 101 -12.64 -3.00 8.48
N SER A 102 -12.87 -2.50 7.28
CA SER A 102 -13.93 -1.54 7.01
C SER A 102 -15.30 -2.20 7.11
N SER A 103 -16.35 -1.41 7.36
CA SER A 103 -17.75 -1.88 7.37
C SER A 103 -18.22 -2.55 6.07
N MET A 104 -17.48 -2.38 4.97
CA MET A 104 -17.76 -2.99 3.68
C MET A 104 -16.92 -4.25 3.41
N GLY A 105 -16.22 -4.77 4.42
CA GLY A 105 -15.43 -6.01 4.34
C GLY A 105 -14.02 -5.86 3.75
N HIS A 106 -13.54 -4.63 3.49
CA HIS A 106 -12.15 -4.41 3.08
C HIS A 106 -11.21 -4.49 4.27
N LYS A 107 -10.12 -5.25 4.14
CA LYS A 107 -9.13 -5.49 5.19
C LYS A 107 -7.76 -4.90 4.83
N ALA A 108 -7.08 -4.30 5.80
CA ALA A 108 -5.66 -3.94 5.73
C ALA A 108 -4.94 -4.36 7.01
N GLU A 109 -3.65 -4.63 6.88
CA GLU A 109 -2.80 -5.03 7.99
C GLU A 109 -1.53 -4.16 8.01
N TYR A 110 -1.05 -3.83 9.20
CA TYR A 110 0.17 -3.07 9.44
C TYR A 110 0.97 -3.75 10.55
N LEU A 111 2.25 -4.03 10.29
CA LEU A 111 3.18 -4.54 11.28
C LEU A 111 3.96 -3.36 11.86
N LEU A 112 3.67 -3.00 13.10
CA LEU A 112 4.39 -1.98 13.85
C LEU A 112 5.48 -2.64 14.68
N LYS A 113 6.74 -2.35 14.38
CA LYS A 113 7.88 -2.96 15.06
C LYS A 113 8.11 -2.34 16.43
N ALA A 114 8.65 -3.11 17.36
CA ALA A 114 9.00 -2.64 18.70
C ALA A 114 9.96 -1.43 18.68
N ASP A 115 10.88 -1.37 17.71
CA ASP A 115 11.83 -0.27 17.55
C ASP A 115 11.14 1.05 17.18
N GLU A 116 10.02 1.00 16.45
CA GLU A 116 9.23 2.18 16.05
C GLU A 116 8.30 2.67 17.17
N LEU A 117 8.12 1.88 18.24
CA LEU A 117 7.30 2.25 19.40
C LEU A 117 8.03 3.19 20.38
N GLN A 118 9.35 3.39 20.23
CA GLN A 118 10.19 4.12 21.19
C GLN A 118 10.92 5.33 20.60
N GLU A 119 10.57 5.78 19.39
CA GLU A 119 11.06 7.08 18.93
C GLU A 119 10.31 8.20 19.66
N ASP A 120 10.79 8.52 20.86
CA ASP A 120 10.49 9.77 21.55
C ASP A 120 10.97 10.95 20.71
N ASN A 121 10.20 11.32 19.69
CA ASN A 121 10.39 12.56 18.93
C ASN A 121 10.14 13.82 19.80
N ALA A 122 9.71 13.64 21.07
CA ALA A 122 9.49 14.71 22.04
C ALA A 122 10.71 15.01 22.94
N THR A 123 11.72 14.14 23.03
CA THR A 123 12.80 14.30 24.02
C THR A 123 13.86 15.34 23.62
N LEU A 124 13.95 15.71 22.33
CA LEU A 124 14.87 16.76 21.88
C LEU A 124 14.29 18.19 21.99
N THR A 125 12.98 18.34 22.14
CA THR A 125 12.36 19.68 22.23
C THR A 125 12.28 20.18 23.68
N SER A 126 12.16 19.28 24.66
CA SER A 126 12.01 19.66 26.07
C SER A 126 13.35 19.92 26.80
N THR A 127 14.47 19.42 26.26
CA THR A 127 15.81 19.66 26.84
C THR A 127 16.35 21.05 26.47
N LEU A 128 15.81 21.70 25.43
CA LEU A 128 16.25 23.02 24.97
C LEU A 128 15.44 24.20 25.52
N ILE A 129 14.33 23.96 26.23
CA ILE A 129 13.42 25.02 26.69
C ILE A 129 13.61 25.37 28.17
N ASN A 130 14.26 24.52 28.97
CA ASN A 130 14.43 24.75 30.42
C ASN A 130 15.78 25.36 30.84
N LYS A 131 16.47 26.08 29.95
CA LYS A 131 17.68 26.81 30.31
C LYS A 131 17.71 28.22 29.76
N GLU A 132 16.62 28.96 29.94
CA GLU A 132 16.63 30.39 29.68
C GLU A 132 15.56 31.08 30.52
N GLU A 133 15.83 31.24 31.82
CA GLU A 133 15.33 32.32 32.66
C GLU A 133 16.13 32.33 33.98
N GLU A 134 17.32 32.94 33.95
CA GLU A 134 17.72 33.98 34.91
C GLU A 134 19.17 34.47 34.69
N ASP A 135 19.23 35.80 34.59
CA ASP A 135 20.33 36.73 34.87
C ASP A 135 21.44 36.99 33.83
N VAL A 136 21.62 38.29 33.64
CA VAL A 136 22.45 39.01 32.68
C VAL A 136 23.85 39.18 33.25
N LYS A 137 24.91 38.86 32.49
CA LYS A 137 26.12 39.70 32.44
C LYS A 137 27.04 39.41 31.25
N VAL A 138 27.18 40.48 30.47
CA VAL A 138 28.13 40.81 29.40
C VAL A 138 29.51 40.16 29.56
N ALA A 139 29.97 39.43 28.53
CA ALA A 139 31.35 39.48 28.06
C ALA A 139 31.46 38.90 26.64
N SER A 140 31.91 39.75 25.71
CA SER A 140 32.27 39.43 24.32
C SER A 140 33.24 38.26 24.23
N THR A 141 32.88 37.20 23.50
CA THR A 141 33.85 36.32 22.82
C THR A 141 33.24 35.90 21.48
N LYS A 142 33.88 36.32 20.39
CA LYS A 142 33.62 35.82 19.03
C LYS A 142 33.80 34.30 19.03
N VAL A 143 32.70 33.56 18.99
CA VAL A 143 32.70 32.18 18.47
C VAL A 143 32.02 32.25 17.12
N SER A 144 32.83 32.31 16.07
CA SER A 144 32.38 32.06 14.71
C SER A 144 31.92 30.61 14.64
N VAL A 145 30.63 30.38 14.89
CA VAL A 145 30.01 29.09 14.64
C VAL A 145 29.99 28.93 13.13
N ASP A 146 30.85 28.04 12.64
CA ASP A 146 31.01 27.74 11.23
C ASP A 146 29.71 27.11 10.71
N ILE A 147 29.04 27.82 9.80
CA ILE A 147 27.74 27.46 9.20
C ILE A 147 27.81 26.06 8.56
N GLU A 148 29.01 25.62 8.17
CA GLU A 148 29.28 24.31 7.60
C GLU A 148 29.07 23.16 8.59
N GLN A 149 29.38 23.35 9.88
CA GLN A 149 29.17 22.34 10.92
C GLN A 149 27.68 22.15 11.21
N ILE A 150 26.91 23.24 11.20
CA ILE A 150 25.45 23.19 11.34
C ILE A 150 24.83 22.48 10.13
N ARG A 151 25.26 22.82 8.91
CA ARG A 151 24.76 22.19 7.70
C ARG A 151 24.98 20.68 7.71
N LYS A 152 26.16 20.21 8.13
CA LYS A 152 26.50 18.79 8.17
C LYS A 152 25.66 17.99 9.18
N VAL A 153 25.43 18.56 10.37
CA VAL A 153 24.57 17.94 11.40
C VAL A 153 23.11 17.94 10.97
N VAL A 154 22.63 19.02 10.34
CA VAL A 154 21.27 19.11 9.82
C VAL A 154 21.07 18.11 8.67
N GLU A 155 22.03 18.01 7.75
CA GLU A 155 21.95 17.09 6.61
C GLU A 155 21.95 15.63 7.08
N GLU A 156 22.79 15.25 8.06
CA GLU A 156 22.81 13.89 8.64
C GLU A 156 21.52 13.53 9.39
N VAL A 157 20.97 14.46 10.17
CA VAL A 157 19.71 14.26 10.91
C VAL A 157 18.52 14.25 9.97
N VAL A 158 18.53 15.04 8.90
CA VAL A 158 17.46 15.02 7.89
C VAL A 158 17.53 13.74 7.06
N ASP A 159 18.71 13.31 6.63
CA ASP A 159 18.88 12.10 5.81
C ASP A 159 18.49 10.82 6.56
N SER A 160 18.82 10.73 7.85
CA SER A 160 18.45 9.60 8.70
C SER A 160 16.94 9.49 8.91
N ARG A 161 16.23 10.63 8.90
CA ARG A 161 14.77 10.70 9.10
C ARG A 161 13.95 10.58 7.80
N LEU A 162 14.50 10.99 6.65
CA LEU A 162 13.79 10.93 5.35
C LEU A 162 13.91 9.58 4.64
N LYS A 163 14.97 8.81 4.92
CA LYS A 163 15.16 7.45 4.39
C LYS A 163 14.03 6.47 4.77
N PRO A 164 13.54 6.39 6.01
CA PRO A 164 12.43 5.50 6.34
C PRO A 164 11.13 5.94 5.66
N VAL A 165 10.81 7.24 5.63
CA VAL A 165 9.58 7.75 5.00
C VAL A 165 9.54 7.47 3.49
N SER A 166 10.67 7.66 2.79
CA SER A 166 10.77 7.35 1.36
C SER A 166 10.61 5.85 1.07
N ARG A 167 11.13 4.98 1.93
CA ARG A 167 10.96 3.52 1.82
C ARG A 167 9.51 3.08 2.03
N THR A 168 8.77 3.70 2.96
CA THR A 168 7.36 3.36 3.18
C THR A 168 6.50 3.81 2.00
N ILE A 169 6.78 4.98 1.40
CA ILE A 169 6.11 5.43 0.16
C ILE A 169 6.46 4.51 -1.02
N ALA A 170 7.71 4.05 -1.12
CA ALA A 170 8.14 3.12 -2.16
C ALA A 170 7.40 1.78 -2.08
N LYS A 171 7.27 1.18 -0.88
CA LYS A 171 6.50 -0.06 -0.68
C LYS A 171 5.03 0.07 -1.09
N ILE A 172 4.40 1.22 -0.83
CA ILE A 172 3.00 1.47 -1.22
C ILE A 172 2.85 1.60 -2.75
N ARG A 173 3.88 2.12 -3.44
CA ARG A 173 3.91 2.23 -4.90
C ARG A 173 4.20 0.92 -5.60
N GLU A 174 5.01 0.05 -4.99
CA GLU A 174 5.49 -1.20 -5.57
C GLU A 174 4.39 -2.28 -5.65
N GLU A 175 3.34 -2.18 -4.81
CA GLU A 175 2.14 -3.04 -4.91
C GLU A 175 1.14 -2.62 -6.01
N LYS A 176 1.60 -1.90 -7.04
CA LYS A 176 0.82 -1.77 -8.29
C LYS A 176 0.97 -3.07 -9.06
N GLY A 177 -0.14 -3.80 -9.23
CA GLY A 177 -0.18 -4.95 -10.13
C GLY A 177 0.20 -4.57 -11.57
N PRO A 178 0.37 -5.57 -12.45
CA PRO A 178 0.77 -5.34 -13.85
C PRO A 178 -0.14 -4.31 -14.51
N ASP A 179 0.46 -3.35 -15.22
CA ASP A 179 -0.27 -2.25 -15.82
C ASP A 179 -1.11 -2.77 -17.01
N PHE A 180 -2.14 -2.03 -17.42
CA PHE A 180 -2.98 -2.43 -18.55
C PHE A 180 -2.15 -2.64 -19.82
N THR A 181 -1.09 -1.85 -19.99
CA THR A 181 -0.13 -1.95 -21.08
C THR A 181 0.66 -3.26 -21.05
N ASP A 182 0.97 -3.81 -19.88
CA ASP A 182 1.69 -5.09 -19.76
C ASP A 182 0.79 -6.27 -20.19
N ILE A 183 -0.48 -6.21 -19.82
CA ILE A 183 -1.48 -7.21 -20.20
C ILE A 183 -1.73 -7.18 -21.71
N MET A 184 -1.94 -5.98 -22.27
CA MET A 184 -2.14 -5.80 -23.71
C MET A 184 -0.90 -6.13 -24.53
N GLY A 185 0.29 -5.81 -24.02
CA GLY A 185 1.58 -6.20 -24.61
C GLY A 185 1.76 -7.71 -24.67
N GLY A 186 1.43 -8.42 -23.58
CA GLY A 186 1.44 -9.88 -23.54
C GLY A 186 0.48 -10.52 -24.56
N PHE A 187 -0.75 -10.01 -24.64
CA PHE A 187 -1.73 -10.44 -25.66
C PHE A 187 -1.23 -10.20 -27.09
N GLY A 188 -0.64 -9.03 -27.35
CA GLY A 188 -0.06 -8.69 -28.65
C GLY A 188 1.09 -9.62 -29.05
N TYR A 189 1.95 -10.02 -28.10
CA TYR A 189 3.04 -10.94 -28.35
C TYR A 189 2.54 -12.34 -28.73
N ILE A 190 1.54 -12.87 -28.01
CA ILE A 190 0.93 -14.18 -28.29
C ILE A 190 0.27 -14.18 -29.67
N LEU A 191 -0.55 -13.17 -29.97
CA LEU A 191 -1.21 -13.05 -31.28
C LEU A 191 -0.20 -12.83 -32.41
N GLY A 192 0.86 -12.07 -32.17
CA GLY A 192 1.93 -11.84 -33.12
C GLY A 192 2.67 -13.13 -33.50
N LEU A 193 3.11 -13.91 -32.50
CA LEU A 193 3.79 -15.19 -32.75
C LEU A 193 2.91 -16.21 -33.45
N VAL A 194 1.65 -16.34 -33.02
CA VAL A 194 0.68 -17.25 -33.66
C VAL A 194 0.39 -16.80 -35.10
N GLY A 195 0.23 -15.50 -35.33
CA GLY A 195 0.02 -14.93 -36.66
C GLY A 195 1.19 -15.20 -37.61
N ILE A 196 2.42 -15.03 -37.13
CA ILE A 196 3.64 -15.34 -37.90
C ILE A 196 3.72 -16.84 -38.23
N ALA A 197 3.47 -17.71 -37.25
CA ALA A 197 3.49 -19.17 -37.47
C ALA A 197 2.43 -19.61 -38.50
N LEU A 198 1.23 -19.04 -38.44
CA LEU A 198 0.16 -19.30 -39.41
C LEU A 198 0.49 -18.74 -40.80
N TYR A 199 1.15 -17.59 -40.90
CA TYR A 199 1.57 -17.01 -42.18
C TYR A 199 2.59 -17.90 -42.90
N PHE A 200 3.58 -18.44 -42.19
CA PHE A 200 4.54 -19.37 -42.79
C PHE A 200 3.89 -20.71 -43.14
N LYS A 201 3.03 -21.25 -42.25
CA LYS A 201 2.26 -22.47 -42.54
C LYS A 201 1.29 -22.30 -43.72
N SER A 202 0.79 -21.09 -43.96
CA SER A 202 -0.03 -20.75 -45.12
C SER A 202 0.76 -20.71 -46.43
N LYS A 203 2.09 -20.55 -46.36
CA LYS A 203 2.98 -20.53 -47.53
C LYS A 203 3.60 -21.88 -47.88
N GLU A 204 3.53 -22.85 -46.98
CA GLU A 204 3.90 -24.26 -47.24
C GLU A 204 2.83 -25.06 -47.99
N LYS A 205 1.78 -24.40 -48.50
CA LYS A 205 0.67 -25.02 -49.22
C LYS A 205 0.50 -24.36 -50.58
#